data_AF-A0A9N9ECD1-F1
#
_entry.id   AF-A0A9N9ECD1-F1
#
_cell.length_a   1.000
_cell.length_b   1.000
_cell.length_c   1.000
_cell.angle_alpha   90.00
_cell.angle_beta   90.00
_cell.angle_gamma   90.00
#
_symmetry.space_group_name_H-M   'P 1'
#
loop_
_entity.id
_entity.type
_entity.pdbx_description
1 polymer ?
#
loop_
_entity_poly.entity_id
_entity_poly.type
_entity_poly.pdbx_seq_one_letter_code
_entity_poly.pdbx_strand_id
1 'polypeptide(L)'
;DLPEKSLSQLSTILTLFTIRPISFLLTGHMSPFYELSRKDREIVMQKWSKSNSIFRGLFKAFSGMILYIFWSSKNSSIFNSTIGYPGPDPRMDSQLFTNDLNKFPIYDFIQVPPEGLELQFDVVVVGSGAGGGVMAAQLAKAGYKVLVIEKGKYYHQ
;
A
#
# COMPACT_ATOMS: atom_id res chain seq x y z
N ASP A 1 0.03 21.36 7.23
CA ASP A 1 1.23 21.59 8.07
C ASP A 1 1.04 21.00 9.45
N LEU A 2 2.06 20.32 9.99
CA LEU A 2 2.03 19.75 11.33
C LEU A 2 2.20 20.88 12.37
N PRO A 3 1.50 20.85 13.53
CA PRO A 3 1.70 21.83 14.59
C PRO A 3 3.15 21.85 15.11
N GLU A 4 3.68 23.03 15.45
CA GLU A 4 5.08 23.20 15.91
C GLU A 4 5.45 22.29 17.08
N LYS A 5 4.53 22.10 18.03
CA LYS A 5 4.71 21.18 19.16
C LYS A 5 4.95 19.74 18.71
N SER A 6 4.24 19.28 17.69
CA SER A 6 4.39 17.94 17.13
C SER A 6 5.71 17.79 16.37
N LEU A 7 6.17 18.84 15.70
CA LEU A 7 7.49 18.86 15.03
C LEU A 7 8.63 18.79 16.04
N SER A 8 8.54 19.54 17.15
CA SER A 8 9.52 19.51 18.23
C SER A 8 9.60 18.14 18.91
N GLN A 9 8.45 17.52 19.19
CA GLN A 9 8.38 16.17 19.74
C GLN A 9 8.98 15.13 18.79
N LEU A 10 8.68 15.24 17.50
CA LEU A 10 9.24 14.35 16.49
C LEU A 10 10.76 14.49 16.40
N SER A 11 11.26 15.72 16.30
CA SER A 11 12.70 16.00 16.28
C SER A 11 13.41 15.42 17.51
N THR A 12 12.81 15.58 18.69
CA THR A 12 13.33 15.02 19.94
C THR A 12 13.42 13.49 19.87
N ILE A 13 12.34 12.82 19.45
CA ILE A 13 12.31 11.36 19.31
C ILE A 13 13.36 10.89 18.29
N LEU A 14 13.44 11.51 17.13
CA LEU A 14 14.42 11.16 16.09
C LEU A 14 15.87 11.38 16.56
N THR A 15 16.11 12.42 17.35
CA THR A 15 17.43 12.70 17.94
C THR A 15 17.83 11.64 18.97
N LEU A 16 16.87 11.07 19.72
CA LEU A 16 17.18 9.96 20.63
C LEU A 16 17.74 8.73 19.89
N PHE A 17 17.35 8.51 18.63
CA PHE A 17 17.90 7.42 17.79
C PHE A 17 19.31 7.68 17.26
N THR A 18 19.79 8.93 17.30
CA THR A 18 21.17 9.29 16.88
C THR A 18 22.18 9.18 18.03
N ILE A 19 21.70 9.17 19.27
CA ILE A 19 22.52 9.02 20.47
C ILE A 19 22.90 7.53 20.64
N ARG A 20 24.18 7.18 20.48
CA ARG A 20 24.65 5.77 20.44
C ARG A 20 24.21 4.89 21.62
N PRO A 21 24.31 5.32 22.90
CA PRO A 21 23.80 4.52 24.03
C PRO A 21 22.30 4.24 23.96
N ILE A 22 21.51 5.22 23.50
CA ILE A 22 20.06 5.11 23.38
C ILE A 22 19.70 4.25 22.16
N SER A 23 20.44 4.40 21.06
CA SER A 23 20.34 3.54 19.89
C SER A 23 20.59 2.08 20.25
N PHE A 24 21.58 1.79 21.10
CA PHE A 24 21.81 0.42 21.59
C PHE A 24 20.63 -0.12 22.40
N LEU A 25 20.07 0.68 23.32
CA LEU A 25 18.90 0.28 24.08
C LEU A 25 17.67 0.00 23.19
N LEU A 26 17.49 0.82 22.15
CA LEU A 26 16.31 0.75 21.28
C LEU A 26 16.46 -0.30 20.16
N THR A 27 17.66 -0.48 19.63
CA THR A 27 17.91 -1.28 18.41
C THR A 27 18.76 -2.52 18.67
N GLY A 28 19.53 -2.55 19.77
CA GLY A 28 20.55 -3.57 20.04
C GLY A 28 21.88 -3.33 19.31
N HIS A 29 22.06 -2.20 18.64
CA HIS A 29 23.28 -1.84 17.90
C HIS A 29 23.96 -0.58 18.47
N MET A 30 25.29 -0.56 18.49
CA MET A 30 26.08 0.59 18.97
C MET A 30 26.22 1.73 17.94
N SER A 31 25.62 1.57 16.76
CA SER A 31 25.53 2.57 15.71
C SER A 31 24.14 3.21 15.68
N PRO A 32 24.01 4.49 15.32
CA PRO A 32 22.73 5.13 15.04
C PRO A 32 21.85 4.33 14.07
N PHE A 33 20.53 4.42 14.24
CA PHE A 33 19.59 3.66 13.41
C PHE A 33 19.73 3.94 11.89
N TYR A 34 20.06 5.18 11.52
CA TYR A 34 20.26 5.57 10.12
C TYR A 34 21.59 5.10 9.50
N GLU A 35 22.51 4.53 10.29
CA GLU A 35 23.76 3.92 9.82
C GLU A 35 23.63 2.41 9.64
N LEU A 36 22.59 1.79 10.23
CA LEU A 36 22.33 0.36 10.10
C LEU A 36 22.09 -0.03 8.65
N SER A 37 22.51 -1.25 8.29
CA SER A 37 22.17 -1.84 7.00
C SER A 37 20.65 -1.97 6.85
N ARG A 38 20.14 -2.00 5.61
CA ARG A 38 18.70 -2.22 5.37
C ARG A 38 18.19 -3.47 6.08
N LYS A 39 18.95 -4.56 6.02
CA LYS A 39 18.64 -5.83 6.67
C LYS A 39 18.53 -5.69 8.19
N ASP A 40 19.46 -4.97 8.82
CA ASP A 40 19.44 -4.77 10.27
C ASP A 40 18.27 -3.89 10.70
N ARG A 41 17.95 -2.81 9.94
CA ARG A 41 16.74 -2.00 10.20
C ARG A 41 15.47 -2.82 10.12
N GLU A 42 15.35 -3.71 9.13
CA GLU A 42 14.22 -4.62 8.99
C GLU A 42 14.11 -5.56 10.21
N ILE A 43 15.22 -6.14 10.66
CA ILE A 43 15.26 -6.99 11.86
C ILE A 43 14.81 -6.20 13.10
N VAL A 44 15.30 -4.98 13.29
CA VAL A 44 14.91 -4.11 14.43
C VAL A 44 13.41 -3.81 14.40
N MET A 45 12.88 -3.38 13.26
CA MET A 45 11.45 -3.08 13.10
C MET A 45 10.57 -4.32 13.33
N GLN A 46 10.99 -5.48 12.84
CA GLN A 46 10.30 -6.75 13.07
C GLN A 46 10.35 -7.19 14.55
N LYS A 47 11.47 -6.95 15.24
CA LYS A 47 11.57 -7.20 16.69
C LYS A 47 10.61 -6.29 17.44
N TRP A 48 10.56 -4.99 17.12
CA TRP A 48 9.65 -4.06 17.78
C TRP A 48 8.18 -4.45 17.62
N SER A 49 7.76 -4.90 16.43
CA SER A 49 6.37 -5.28 16.17
C SER A 49 5.90 -6.49 17.00
N LYS A 50 6.82 -7.35 17.45
CA LYS A 50 6.54 -8.55 18.24
C LYS A 50 6.87 -8.41 19.74
N SER A 51 7.39 -7.25 20.16
CA SER A 51 7.85 -7.00 21.52
C SER A 51 6.72 -6.54 22.45
N ASN A 52 7.04 -5.99 23.62
CA ASN A 52 6.09 -5.43 24.57
C ASN A 52 5.33 -4.19 24.02
N SER A 53 4.36 -3.69 24.79
CA SER A 53 3.49 -2.58 24.37
C SER A 53 4.24 -1.30 23.98
N ILE A 54 5.35 -0.99 24.65
CA ILE A 54 6.17 0.20 24.38
C ILE A 54 6.78 0.09 22.97
N PHE A 55 7.46 -1.02 22.68
CA PHE A 55 8.10 -1.24 21.39
C PHE A 55 7.09 -1.42 20.25
N ARG A 56 5.95 -2.06 20.50
CA ARG A 56 4.86 -2.10 19.51
C ARG A 56 4.28 -0.72 19.23
N GLY A 57 4.17 0.13 20.25
CA GLY A 57 3.78 1.54 20.11
C GLY A 57 4.79 2.30 19.24
N LEU A 58 6.08 2.09 19.48
CA LEU A 58 7.16 2.67 18.68
C LEU A 58 7.09 2.21 17.22
N PHE A 59 6.93 0.91 16.96
CA PHE A 59 6.74 0.36 15.61
C PHE A 59 5.56 0.99 14.88
N LYS A 60 4.40 1.12 15.56
CA LYS A 60 3.19 1.74 14.99
C LYS A 60 3.41 3.22 14.68
N ALA A 61 4.06 3.96 15.58
CA ALA A 61 4.36 5.38 15.37
C ALA A 61 5.28 5.57 14.15
N PHE A 62 6.35 4.79 14.06
CA PHE A 62 7.30 4.86 12.96
C PHE A 62 6.66 4.48 11.61
N SER A 63 5.94 3.36 11.58
CA SER A 63 5.25 2.88 10.38
C SER A 63 4.16 3.85 9.94
N GLY A 64 3.37 4.37 10.89
CA GLY A 64 2.32 5.35 10.64
C GLY A 64 2.87 6.65 10.06
N MET A 65 4.03 7.12 10.57
CA MET A 65 4.70 8.29 10.03
C MET A 65 5.19 8.08 8.59
N ILE A 66 5.85 6.96 8.32
CA ILE A 66 6.32 6.61 6.97
C ILE A 66 5.13 6.56 6.01
N LEU A 67 4.04 5.89 6.40
CA LEU A 67 2.82 5.82 5.59
C LEU A 67 2.17 7.18 5.40
N TYR A 68 2.10 8.01 6.44
CA TYR A 68 1.56 9.37 6.33
C TYR A 68 2.35 10.20 5.34
N ILE A 69 3.68 10.19 5.44
CA ILE A 69 4.56 10.91 4.51
C ILE A 69 4.35 10.38 3.08
N PHE A 70 4.29 9.05 2.91
CA PHE A 70 4.05 8.43 1.61
C PHE A 70 2.73 8.87 0.98
N TRP A 71 1.63 8.84 1.73
CA TRP A 71 0.29 9.17 1.22
C TRP A 71 0.00 10.67 1.14
N SER A 72 0.67 11.51 1.93
CA SER A 72 0.50 12.97 1.91
C SER A 72 1.43 13.67 0.92
N SER A 73 2.54 13.02 0.52
CA SER A 73 3.47 13.60 -0.44
C SER A 73 2.85 13.64 -1.85
N LYS A 74 2.87 14.83 -2.45
CA LYS A 74 2.59 15.00 -3.89
C LYS A 74 3.75 14.53 -4.77
N ASN A 75 4.94 14.36 -4.21
CA ASN A 75 6.14 13.93 -4.93
C ASN A 75 6.35 12.42 -4.74
N SER A 76 5.71 11.62 -5.58
CA SER A 76 5.80 10.16 -5.55
C SER A 76 7.15 9.63 -6.05
N SER A 77 7.90 10.40 -6.86
CA SER A 77 9.14 9.96 -7.50
C SER A 77 10.27 9.63 -6.51
N ILE A 78 10.44 10.44 -5.45
CA ILE A 78 11.46 10.21 -4.41
C ILE A 78 11.16 8.90 -3.65
N PHE A 79 9.90 8.65 -3.29
CA PHE A 79 9.53 7.43 -2.58
C PHE A 79 9.69 6.20 -3.48
N ASN A 80 9.18 6.28 -4.70
CA ASN A 80 9.26 5.24 -5.71
C ASN A 80 10.71 4.75 -5.90
N SER A 81 11.63 5.67 -6.18
CA SER A 81 13.06 5.35 -6.31
C SER A 81 13.68 4.76 -5.04
N THR A 82 13.29 5.26 -3.85
CA THR A 82 13.80 4.75 -2.56
C THR A 82 13.40 3.30 -2.30
N ILE A 83 12.18 2.89 -2.67
CA ILE A 83 11.71 1.52 -2.50
C ILE A 83 11.99 0.63 -3.72
N GLY A 84 12.64 1.16 -4.76
CA GLY A 84 12.88 0.47 -6.03
C GLY A 84 11.61 0.24 -6.85
N TYR A 85 10.54 0.98 -6.58
CA TYR A 85 9.32 0.96 -7.37
C TYR A 85 9.48 1.90 -8.57
N PRO A 86 9.35 1.44 -9.81
CA PRO A 86 9.56 2.28 -10.99
C PRO A 86 8.45 3.31 -11.23
N GLY A 87 7.37 3.28 -10.45
CA GLY A 87 6.16 4.06 -10.69
C GLY A 87 5.12 3.26 -11.48
N PRO A 88 4.24 3.93 -12.25
CA PRO A 88 3.30 3.26 -13.17
C PRO A 88 4.02 2.24 -14.06
N ASP A 89 3.29 1.24 -14.58
CA ASP A 89 3.90 0.15 -15.37
C ASP A 89 4.76 0.76 -16.51
N PRO A 90 6.08 0.52 -16.53
CA PRO A 90 6.96 1.08 -17.56
C PRO A 90 6.63 0.56 -18.96
N ARG A 91 5.80 -0.48 -19.07
CA ARG A 91 5.32 -1.05 -20.33
C ARG A 91 3.92 -0.55 -20.71
N MET A 92 3.34 0.41 -20.00
CA MET A 92 2.01 0.95 -20.30
C MET A 92 1.90 1.42 -21.76
N ASP A 93 2.92 2.10 -22.28
CA ASP A 93 2.97 2.57 -23.68
C ASP A 93 3.56 1.53 -24.66
N SER A 94 3.82 0.30 -24.21
CA SER A 94 4.40 -0.73 -25.07
C SER A 94 3.38 -1.33 -26.03
N GLN A 95 3.87 -1.88 -27.14
CA GLN A 95 3.04 -2.55 -28.16
C GLN A 95 2.19 -3.71 -27.61
N LEU A 96 2.49 -4.21 -26.41
CA LEU A 96 1.68 -5.23 -25.72
C LEU A 96 0.27 -4.73 -25.37
N PHE A 97 0.12 -3.42 -25.15
CA PHE A 97 -1.13 -2.79 -24.73
C PHE A 97 -1.74 -1.88 -25.81
N THR A 98 -0.94 -1.34 -26.74
CA THR A 98 -1.43 -0.36 -27.74
C THR A 98 -2.01 -0.99 -29.01
N ASN A 99 -1.56 -2.18 -29.41
CA ASN A 99 -1.91 -2.74 -30.73
C ASN A 99 -3.16 -3.63 -30.72
N ASP A 100 -3.74 -3.90 -29.55
CA ASP A 100 -4.80 -4.90 -29.41
C ASP A 100 -5.77 -4.49 -28.29
N LEU A 101 -6.48 -3.38 -28.50
CA LEU A 101 -7.55 -2.91 -27.60
C LEU A 101 -8.63 -3.97 -27.35
N ASN A 102 -8.70 -5.01 -28.20
CA ASN A 102 -9.60 -6.14 -28.07
C ASN A 102 -9.13 -7.21 -27.07
N LYS A 103 -7.91 -7.12 -26.53
CA LYS A 103 -7.40 -8.08 -25.51
C LYS A 103 -7.95 -7.82 -24.12
N PHE A 104 -8.37 -6.60 -23.81
CA PHE A 104 -8.95 -6.28 -22.51
C PHE A 104 -10.48 -6.29 -22.63
N PRO A 105 -11.18 -7.01 -21.73
CA PRO A 105 -12.63 -7.00 -21.75
C PRO A 105 -13.14 -5.59 -21.47
N ILE A 106 -14.04 -5.10 -22.34
CA ILE A 106 -14.82 -3.90 -22.07
C ILE A 106 -15.81 -4.27 -20.95
N TYR A 107 -15.80 -3.48 -19.87
CA TYR A 107 -16.73 -3.66 -18.76
C TYR A 107 -17.98 -2.82 -18.98
N ASP A 108 -19.13 -3.46 -18.99
CA ASP A 108 -20.42 -2.77 -18.90
C ASP A 108 -20.74 -2.54 -17.42
N PHE A 109 -20.55 -1.29 -16.98
CA PHE A 109 -20.90 -0.89 -15.61
C PHE A 109 -22.40 -0.65 -15.49
N ILE A 110 -23.03 -1.44 -14.63
CA ILE A 110 -24.46 -1.31 -14.34
C ILE A 110 -24.67 -0.07 -13.47
N GLN A 111 -25.52 0.85 -13.92
CA GLN A 111 -25.99 1.96 -13.10
C GLN A 111 -27.17 1.51 -12.25
N VAL A 112 -27.04 1.60 -10.93
CA VAL A 112 -28.11 1.25 -9.99
C VAL A 112 -28.97 2.50 -9.76
N PRO A 113 -30.27 2.48 -10.12
CA PRO A 113 -31.15 3.61 -9.87
C PRO A 113 -31.53 3.73 -8.38
N PRO A 114 -32.02 4.89 -7.91
CA PRO A 114 -32.34 5.13 -6.50
C PRO A 114 -33.36 4.16 -5.89
N GLU A 115 -34.31 3.70 -6.69
CA GLU A 115 -35.34 2.71 -6.32
C GLU A 115 -34.79 1.28 -6.13
N GLY A 116 -33.50 1.06 -6.44
CA GLY A 116 -32.86 -0.24 -6.40
C GLY A 116 -32.99 -1.00 -7.73
N LEU A 117 -32.23 -2.08 -7.85
CA LEU A 117 -32.18 -2.91 -9.05
C LEU A 117 -32.19 -4.38 -8.64
N GLU A 118 -33.10 -5.15 -9.22
CA GLU A 118 -33.12 -6.60 -9.07
C GLU A 118 -32.46 -7.25 -10.29
N LEU A 119 -31.38 -8.01 -10.05
CA LEU A 119 -30.63 -8.71 -11.09
C LEU A 119 -30.42 -10.16 -10.69
N GLN A 120 -30.39 -11.05 -11.67
CA GLN A 120 -30.11 -12.47 -11.46
C GLN A 120 -28.78 -12.86 -12.10
N PHE A 121 -27.92 -13.46 -11.28
CA PHE A 121 -26.61 -13.98 -11.65
C PHE A 121 -26.39 -15.31 -10.94
N ASP A 122 -25.53 -16.16 -11.51
CA ASP A 122 -25.18 -17.43 -10.88
C ASP A 122 -24.23 -17.21 -9.69
N VAL A 123 -23.36 -16.19 -9.78
CA VAL A 123 -22.39 -15.85 -8.73
C VAL A 123 -22.24 -14.33 -8.59
N VAL A 124 -22.13 -13.86 -7.35
CA VAL A 124 -21.76 -12.47 -7.01
C VAL A 124 -20.41 -12.46 -6.31
N VAL A 125 -19.45 -11.71 -6.85
CA VAL A 125 -18.12 -11.48 -6.28
C VAL A 125 -18.05 -10.08 -5.70
N VAL A 126 -17.79 -9.98 -4.39
CA VAL A 126 -17.64 -8.70 -3.69
C VAL A 126 -16.16 -8.36 -3.53
N GLY A 127 -15.70 -7.36 -4.29
CA GLY A 127 -14.32 -6.87 -4.37
C GLY A 127 -13.58 -7.42 -5.59
N SER A 128 -13.09 -6.52 -6.47
CA SER A 128 -12.39 -6.89 -7.71
C SER A 128 -10.87 -7.04 -7.55
N GLY A 129 -10.37 -7.04 -6.31
CA GLY A 129 -8.95 -7.16 -5.99
C GLY A 129 -8.31 -8.49 -6.45
N ALA A 130 -7.07 -8.72 -6.01
CA ALA A 130 -6.21 -9.80 -6.52
C ALA A 130 -6.86 -11.21 -6.54
N GLY A 131 -7.69 -11.54 -5.54
CA GLY A 131 -8.43 -12.79 -5.51
C GLY A 131 -9.76 -12.74 -6.28
N GLY A 132 -10.54 -11.66 -6.09
CA GLY A 132 -11.89 -11.55 -6.63
C GLY A 132 -11.92 -11.48 -8.15
N GLY A 133 -11.04 -10.70 -8.77
CA GLY A 133 -10.95 -10.61 -10.23
C GLY A 133 -10.57 -11.94 -10.87
N VAL A 134 -9.63 -12.68 -10.28
CA VAL A 134 -9.21 -14.01 -10.76
C VAL A 134 -10.36 -15.01 -10.67
N MET A 135 -11.06 -15.03 -9.53
CA MET A 135 -12.23 -15.91 -9.34
C MET A 135 -13.34 -15.59 -10.34
N ALA A 136 -13.66 -14.30 -10.52
CA ALA A 136 -14.68 -13.87 -11.47
C ALA A 136 -14.34 -14.32 -12.90
N ALA A 137 -13.07 -14.17 -13.33
CA ALA A 137 -12.63 -14.59 -14.65
C ALA A 137 -12.73 -16.11 -14.85
N GLN A 138 -12.35 -16.91 -13.85
CA GLN A 138 -12.43 -18.38 -13.93
C GLN A 138 -13.89 -18.85 -13.99
N LEU A 139 -14.78 -18.27 -13.18
CA LEU A 139 -16.21 -18.60 -13.18
C LEU A 139 -16.90 -18.19 -14.48
N ALA A 140 -16.61 -16.99 -14.99
CA ALA A 140 -17.12 -16.54 -16.28
C ALA A 140 -16.63 -17.46 -17.43
N LYS A 141 -15.36 -17.88 -17.40
CA LYS A 141 -14.80 -18.84 -18.38
C LYS A 141 -15.47 -20.21 -18.30
N ALA A 142 -15.94 -20.61 -17.12
CA ALA A 142 -16.72 -21.83 -16.92
C ALA A 142 -18.19 -21.70 -17.36
N GLY A 143 -18.63 -20.53 -17.82
CA GLY A 143 -19.98 -20.29 -18.36
C GLY A 143 -20.98 -19.69 -17.37
N TYR A 144 -20.56 -19.35 -16.15
CA TYR A 144 -21.43 -18.72 -15.17
C TYR A 144 -21.64 -17.22 -15.48
N LYS A 145 -22.85 -16.72 -15.22
CA LYS A 145 -23.15 -15.29 -15.18
C LYS A 145 -22.64 -14.72 -13.86
N VAL A 146 -21.58 -13.91 -13.91
CA VAL A 146 -20.90 -13.38 -12.72
C VAL A 146 -21.10 -11.87 -12.62
N LEU A 147 -21.58 -11.40 -11.46
CA LEU A 147 -21.59 -9.98 -11.10
C LEU A 147 -20.40 -9.67 -10.19
N VAL A 148 -19.64 -8.64 -10.51
CA VAL A 148 -18.56 -8.12 -9.64
C VAL A 148 -18.97 -6.78 -9.08
N ILE A 149 -18.88 -6.62 -7.75
CA ILE A 149 -19.19 -5.38 -7.04
C ILE A 149 -17.91 -4.85 -6.41
N GLU A 150 -17.53 -3.61 -6.70
CA GLU A 150 -16.33 -2.96 -6.17
C GLU A 150 -16.67 -1.58 -5.60
N LYS A 151 -16.06 -1.22 -4.46
CA LYS A 151 -16.21 0.09 -3.82
C LYS A 151 -15.39 1.16 -4.55
N GLY A 152 -14.24 0.78 -5.11
CA GLY A 152 -13.35 1.64 -5.89
C GLY A 152 -13.94 2.05 -7.23
N LYS A 153 -13.38 3.11 -7.81
CA LYS A 153 -13.70 3.54 -9.18
C LYS A 153 -12.87 2.72 -10.18
N TYR A 154 -13.43 2.50 -11.36
CA TYR A 154 -12.67 2.00 -12.50
C TYR A 154 -11.78 3.11 -13.06
N TYR A 155 -10.50 2.79 -13.26
CA TYR A 155 -9.53 3.65 -13.92
C TYR A 155 -9.01 2.87 -15.12
N HIS A 156 -9.27 3.38 -16.31
CA HIS A 156 -8.66 2.84 -17.52
C HIS A 156 -7.18 3.22 -17.52
N GLN A 157 -6.31 2.24 -17.77
CA GLN A 157 -4.88 2.46 -18.00
C GLN A 157 -4.65 2.76 -19.47
#